data_AF-A0A6B2S8X7-F1
#
_entry.id   AF-A0A6B2S8X7-F1
#
_cell.length_a   1.000
_cell.length_b   1.000
_cell.length_c   1.000
_cell.angle_alpha   90.00
_cell.angle_beta   90.00
_cell.angle_gamma   90.00
#
_symmetry.space_group_name_H-M   'P 1'
#
loop_
_entity.id
_entity.type
_entity.pdbx_description
1 polymer ?
#
loop_
_entity_poly.entity_id
_entity_poly.type
_entity_poly.pdbx_seq_one_letter_code
_entity_poly.pdbx_strand_id
1 'polypeptide(L)'
;MLAGAALTGAAPAGAVPRGDERASGPVAPGVQYRYFDVAGSHGEARVHMLDVDLRDPRTSVGLLYPGKVAARAPVSALADGAGAVGGINGDFFNITETQHPGVEATGAPVGPAITGGHALKGAVPNGQRFGPAMPPGVTTEAVLGVGYDRRARLDRLTLDGWIRTKGARLPLGGLNQYALPVGSVGA
;
A
#
# COMPACT_ATOMS: atom_id res chain seq x y z
N MET A 1 16.40 -18.27 29.17
CA MET A 1 15.39 -17.19 29.06
C MET A 1 14.38 -17.60 28.01
N LEU A 2 13.10 -17.74 28.37
CA LEU A 2 12.04 -17.97 27.38
C LEU A 2 11.58 -16.62 26.82
N ALA A 3 11.66 -16.46 25.50
CA ALA A 3 11.06 -15.33 24.79
C ALA A 3 9.71 -15.79 24.22
N GLY A 4 8.61 -15.28 24.77
CA GLY A 4 7.27 -15.46 24.22
C GLY A 4 6.92 -14.23 23.37
N ALA A 5 6.82 -14.40 22.06
CA ALA A 5 6.25 -13.39 21.18
C ALA A 5 4.73 -13.51 21.21
N ALA A 6 4.04 -12.52 21.80
CA ALA A 6 2.59 -12.42 21.71
C ALA A 6 2.23 -11.79 20.36
N LEU A 7 1.67 -12.60 19.46
CA LEU A 7 0.96 -12.12 18.27
C LEU A 7 -0.37 -11.53 18.74
N THR A 8 -0.44 -10.20 18.88
CA THR A 8 -1.73 -9.51 19.01
C THR A 8 -2.40 -9.51 17.64
N GLY A 9 -3.09 -10.60 17.31
CA GLY A 9 -3.98 -10.64 16.16
C GLY A 9 -5.06 -9.57 16.33
N ALA A 10 -5.14 -8.62 15.40
CA ALA A 10 -6.30 -7.76 15.30
C ALA A 10 -7.54 -8.66 15.18
N ALA A 11 -8.58 -8.38 15.98
CA ALA A 11 -9.85 -9.08 15.85
C ALA A 11 -10.30 -9.01 14.37
N PRO A 12 -10.85 -10.09 13.79
CA PRO A 12 -11.40 -10.03 12.45
C PRO A 12 -12.37 -8.86 12.41
N ALA A 13 -12.19 -7.95 11.46
CA ALA A 13 -13.16 -6.90 11.20
C ALA A 13 -14.51 -7.60 11.01
N GLY A 14 -15.46 -7.35 11.91
CA GLY A 14 -16.79 -7.93 11.82
C GLY A 14 -17.34 -7.65 10.44
N ALA A 15 -17.75 -8.70 9.73
CA ALA A 15 -18.36 -8.54 8.42
C ALA A 15 -19.57 -7.62 8.58
N VAL A 16 -19.51 -6.45 7.97
CA VAL A 16 -20.65 -5.54 7.91
C VAL A 16 -21.81 -6.33 7.30
N PRO A 17 -23.03 -6.30 7.89
CA PRO A 17 -24.18 -6.94 7.28
C PRO A 17 -24.26 -6.49 5.82
N ARG A 18 -24.21 -7.44 4.88
CA ARG A 18 -24.37 -7.12 3.46
C ARG A 18 -25.74 -6.46 3.34
N GLY A 19 -25.77 -5.18 2.97
CA GLY A 19 -27.02 -4.61 2.46
C GLY A 19 -27.42 -5.34 1.17
N ASP A 20 -28.65 -5.11 0.72
CA ASP A 20 -29.19 -5.76 -0.45
C ASP A 20 -28.24 -5.58 -1.65
N GLU A 21 -27.70 -6.69 -2.16
CA GLU A 21 -26.84 -6.68 -3.35
C GLU A 21 -27.61 -6.07 -4.52
N ARG A 22 -27.11 -4.96 -5.05
CA ARG A 22 -27.83 -4.19 -6.09
C ARG A 22 -27.48 -4.64 -7.50
N ALA A 23 -26.23 -5.04 -7.72
CA ALA A 23 -25.82 -5.76 -8.92
C ALA A 23 -24.51 -6.52 -8.71
N SER A 24 -24.36 -7.62 -9.45
CA SER A 24 -23.10 -8.36 -9.59
C SER A 24 -22.92 -8.91 -11.01
N GLY A 25 -21.68 -9.09 -11.42
CA GLY A 25 -21.36 -9.69 -12.71
C GLY A 25 -19.87 -9.99 -12.90
N PRO A 26 -19.54 -10.95 -13.77
CA PRO A 26 -18.16 -11.29 -14.11
C PRO A 26 -17.50 -10.16 -14.89
N VAL A 27 -16.27 -9.83 -14.48
CA VAL A 27 -15.41 -8.87 -15.20
C VAL A 27 -14.43 -9.63 -16.08
N ALA A 28 -13.82 -10.68 -15.53
CA ALA A 28 -12.87 -11.55 -16.19
C ALA A 28 -12.83 -12.91 -15.47
N PRO A 29 -12.16 -13.95 -16.02
CA PRO A 29 -11.95 -15.18 -15.28
C PRO A 29 -11.30 -14.92 -13.91
N GLY A 30 -11.93 -15.45 -12.86
CA GLY A 30 -11.50 -15.25 -11.46
C GLY A 30 -11.75 -13.86 -10.90
N VAL A 31 -12.45 -12.95 -11.61
CA VAL A 31 -12.74 -11.58 -11.13
C VAL A 31 -14.23 -11.26 -11.27
N GLN A 32 -14.86 -10.90 -10.16
CA GLN A 32 -16.27 -10.49 -10.08
C GLN A 32 -16.37 -9.05 -9.60
N TYR A 33 -17.27 -8.28 -10.19
CA TYR A 33 -17.64 -6.98 -9.67
C TYR A 33 -19.01 -7.08 -8.98
N ARG A 34 -19.15 -6.41 -7.84
CA ARG A 34 -20.43 -6.21 -7.18
C ARG A 34 -20.49 -4.84 -6.53
N TYR A 35 -21.70 -4.30 -6.42
CA TYR A 35 -21.95 -3.15 -5.57
C TYR A 35 -23.21 -3.33 -4.73
N PHE A 36 -23.15 -2.76 -3.54
CA PHE A 36 -24.21 -2.82 -2.54
C PHE A 36 -24.11 -1.58 -1.65
N ASP A 37 -25.20 -1.25 -0.98
CA ASP A 37 -25.26 -0.12 -0.06
C ASP A 37 -25.11 -0.65 1.38
N VAL A 38 -24.43 0.12 2.23
CA VAL A 38 -24.18 -0.20 3.63
C VAL A 38 -24.71 0.94 4.49
N ALA A 39 -25.56 0.63 5.47
CA ALA A 39 -26.00 1.61 6.45
C ALA A 39 -24.85 1.96 7.41
N GLY A 40 -24.52 3.24 7.50
CA GLY A 40 -23.59 3.79 8.47
C GLY A 40 -24.28 4.76 9.44
N SER A 41 -23.58 5.16 10.50
CA SER A 41 -24.08 6.12 11.50
C SER A 41 -24.41 7.51 10.94
N HIS A 42 -23.98 7.79 9.70
CA HIS A 42 -24.18 9.08 9.01
C HIS A 42 -24.90 8.91 7.66
N GLY A 43 -25.66 7.83 7.49
CA GLY A 43 -26.40 7.53 6.26
C GLY A 43 -25.82 6.33 5.50
N GLU A 44 -26.36 6.08 4.31
CA GLU A 44 -25.95 4.96 3.48
C GLU A 44 -24.66 5.29 2.71
N ALA A 45 -23.75 4.31 2.65
CA ALA A 45 -22.55 4.33 1.84
C ALA A 45 -22.61 3.24 0.77
N ARG A 46 -22.39 3.62 -0.50
CA ARG A 46 -22.26 2.63 -1.59
C ARG A 46 -20.86 2.04 -1.61
N VAL A 47 -20.80 0.72 -1.60
CA VAL A 47 -19.55 -0.05 -1.72
C VAL A 47 -19.44 -0.63 -3.13
N HIS A 48 -18.30 -0.37 -3.76
CA HIS A 48 -17.88 -1.01 -5.01
C HIS A 48 -16.79 -2.04 -4.68
N MET A 49 -16.97 -3.29 -5.09
CA MET A 49 -16.03 -4.36 -4.76
C MET A 49 -15.65 -5.18 -5.99
N LEU A 50 -14.35 -5.42 -6.13
CA LEU A 50 -13.79 -6.48 -6.97
C LEU A 50 -13.46 -7.68 -6.08
N ASP A 51 -14.12 -8.81 -6.33
CA ASP A 51 -13.78 -10.09 -5.74
C ASP A 51 -12.80 -10.82 -6.67
N VAL A 52 -11.62 -11.17 -6.16
CA VAL A 52 -10.49 -11.67 -6.94
C VAL A 52 -10.08 -13.05 -6.42
N ASP A 53 -10.35 -14.10 -7.20
CA ASP A 53 -9.97 -15.46 -6.85
C ASP A 53 -8.50 -15.71 -7.18
N LEU A 54 -7.63 -15.54 -6.19
CA LEU A 54 -6.20 -15.83 -6.31
C LEU A 54 -5.87 -17.33 -6.46
N ARG A 55 -6.86 -18.24 -6.49
CA ARG A 55 -6.64 -19.65 -6.84
C ARG A 55 -6.72 -19.89 -8.34
N ASP A 56 -7.43 -19.07 -9.12
CA ASP A 56 -7.51 -19.19 -10.58
C ASP A 56 -6.17 -18.78 -11.22
N PRO A 57 -5.35 -19.67 -11.80
CA PRO A 57 -3.99 -19.38 -12.29
C PRO A 57 -3.88 -18.24 -13.31
N ARG A 58 -4.99 -17.79 -13.89
CA ARG A 58 -5.04 -16.66 -14.83
C ARG A 58 -5.18 -15.30 -14.14
N THR A 59 -5.38 -15.28 -12.83
CA THR A 59 -5.69 -14.08 -12.06
C THR A 59 -4.52 -13.70 -11.14
N SER A 60 -4.14 -12.42 -11.15
CA SER A 60 -3.11 -11.90 -10.26
C SER A 60 -3.44 -10.48 -9.81
N VAL A 61 -2.89 -10.08 -8.67
CA VAL A 61 -2.92 -8.70 -8.17
C VAL A 61 -1.49 -8.18 -8.18
N GLY A 62 -1.30 -6.98 -8.72
CA GLY A 62 -0.02 -6.30 -8.76
C GLY A 62 -0.14 -4.83 -8.42
N LEU A 63 0.99 -4.16 -8.24
CA LEU A 63 1.03 -2.72 -8.00
C LEU A 63 0.88 -1.95 -9.32
N LEU A 64 -0.17 -1.14 -9.44
CA LEU A 64 -0.33 -0.16 -10.51
C LEU A 64 0.59 1.03 -10.24
N TYR A 65 1.56 1.28 -11.13
CA TYR A 65 2.66 2.20 -10.88
C TYR A 65 3.16 2.87 -12.17
N PRO A 66 3.26 4.22 -12.25
CA PRO A 66 3.65 4.94 -13.46
C PRO A 66 5.15 4.90 -13.78
N GLY A 67 5.93 4.02 -13.14
CA GLY A 67 7.36 3.84 -13.42
C GLY A 67 8.31 4.72 -12.60
N LYS A 68 7.83 5.81 -11.97
CA LYS A 68 8.62 6.65 -11.03
C LYS A 68 7.91 6.82 -9.68
N VAL A 69 8.65 6.68 -8.57
CA VAL A 69 8.09 6.69 -7.19
C VAL A 69 7.32 7.97 -6.89
N ALA A 70 7.78 9.10 -7.39
CA ALA A 70 7.15 10.41 -7.23
C ALA A 70 6.05 10.71 -8.27
N ALA A 71 5.92 9.89 -9.33
CA ALA A 71 4.93 10.15 -10.37
C ALA A 71 3.54 9.66 -9.95
N ARG A 72 2.53 10.39 -10.42
CA ARG A 72 1.11 10.13 -10.14
C ARG A 72 0.35 10.08 -11.45
N ALA A 73 -0.68 9.25 -11.50
CA ALA A 73 -1.64 9.23 -12.58
C ALA A 73 -3.01 8.77 -12.04
N PRO A 74 -4.12 9.07 -12.74
CA PRO A 74 -5.42 8.48 -12.42
C PRO A 74 -5.36 6.95 -12.42
N VAL A 75 -6.13 6.31 -11.52
CA VAL A 75 -6.18 4.84 -11.41
C VAL A 75 -6.60 4.20 -12.73
N SER A 76 -7.53 4.81 -13.46
CA SER A 76 -7.95 4.34 -14.78
C SER A 76 -6.78 4.29 -15.77
N ALA A 77 -6.00 5.37 -15.88
CA ALA A 77 -4.85 5.42 -16.78
C ALA A 77 -3.76 4.39 -16.39
N LEU A 78 -3.55 4.16 -15.09
CA LEU A 78 -2.60 3.14 -14.63
C LEU A 78 -3.10 1.72 -14.94
N ALA A 79 -4.40 1.46 -14.74
CA ALA A 79 -5.00 0.17 -15.06
C ALA A 79 -4.94 -0.11 -16.56
N ASP A 80 -5.34 0.85 -17.39
CA ASP A 80 -5.27 0.76 -18.86
C ASP A 80 -3.84 0.52 -19.33
N GLY A 81 -2.87 1.30 -18.80
CA GLY A 81 -1.46 1.16 -19.15
C GLY A 81 -0.85 -0.18 -18.74
N ALA A 82 -1.38 -0.83 -17.70
CA ALA A 82 -0.98 -2.15 -17.27
C ALA A 82 -1.77 -3.29 -17.95
N GLY A 83 -2.80 -2.98 -18.74
CA GLY A 83 -3.75 -3.97 -19.25
C GLY A 83 -4.54 -4.67 -18.14
N ALA A 84 -4.74 -4.00 -17.00
CA ALA A 84 -5.45 -4.56 -15.85
C ALA A 84 -6.97 -4.49 -16.06
N VAL A 85 -7.68 -5.53 -15.63
CA VAL A 85 -9.15 -5.60 -15.72
C VAL A 85 -9.87 -4.70 -14.71
N GLY A 86 -9.13 -4.12 -13.76
CA GLY A 86 -9.63 -3.22 -12.73
C GLY A 86 -8.51 -2.73 -11.82
N GLY A 87 -8.79 -1.67 -11.05
CA GLY A 87 -7.83 -1.09 -10.12
C GLY A 87 -8.51 -0.25 -9.05
N ILE A 88 -7.84 -0.12 -7.90
CA ILE A 88 -8.22 0.76 -6.80
C ILE A 88 -7.02 1.64 -6.41
N ASN A 89 -7.27 2.76 -5.74
CA ASN A 89 -6.16 3.50 -5.13
C ASN A 89 -5.50 2.65 -4.03
N GLY A 90 -4.20 2.85 -3.85
CA GLY A 90 -3.41 2.18 -2.82
C GLY A 90 -3.12 3.10 -1.64
N ASP A 91 -1.84 3.11 -1.28
CA ASP A 91 -1.27 3.81 -0.12
C ASP A 91 -1.50 5.32 -0.09
N PHE A 92 -1.34 5.92 1.09
CA PHE A 92 -1.25 7.36 1.25
C PHE A 92 -0.06 7.92 0.46
N PHE A 93 -0.25 9.06 -0.18
CA PHE A 93 0.81 9.78 -0.89
C PHE A 93 0.66 11.28 -0.71
N ASN A 94 1.77 12.00 -0.81
CA ASN A 94 1.76 13.45 -0.64
C ASN A 94 1.28 14.13 -1.94
N ILE A 95 -0.04 14.29 -2.05
CA ILE A 95 -0.71 14.88 -3.21
C ILE A 95 -0.66 16.41 -3.21
N THR A 96 -0.61 17.01 -2.02
CA THR A 96 -0.59 18.44 -1.73
C THR A 96 0.34 18.71 -0.56
N GLU A 97 1.12 19.79 -0.63
CA GLU A 97 2.00 20.23 0.45
C GLU A 97 1.57 21.62 0.93
N THR A 98 1.04 21.70 2.15
CA THR A 98 0.52 22.94 2.75
C THR A 98 1.15 23.25 4.10
N GLN A 99 2.00 22.37 4.63
CA GLN A 99 2.64 22.51 5.94
C GLN A 99 4.00 23.23 5.81
N HIS A 100 4.64 23.15 4.65
CA HIS A 100 5.97 23.70 4.40
C HIS A 100 5.96 24.67 3.20
N PRO A 101 5.90 25.99 3.42
CA PRO A 101 5.91 26.99 2.35
C PRO A 101 7.13 26.85 1.42
N GLY A 102 6.87 26.81 0.11
CA GLY A 102 7.91 26.69 -0.93
C GLY A 102 8.39 25.26 -1.21
N VAL A 103 7.86 24.25 -0.51
CA VAL A 103 8.14 22.84 -0.80
C VAL A 103 7.07 22.29 -1.74
N GLU A 104 7.51 21.65 -2.82
CA GLU A 104 6.60 20.98 -3.76
C GLU A 104 6.04 19.69 -3.17
N ALA A 105 4.80 19.37 -3.52
CA ALA A 105 4.23 18.07 -3.22
C ALA A 105 5.05 16.97 -3.93
N THR A 106 5.59 16.04 -3.14
CA THR A 106 6.50 15.00 -3.63
C THR A 106 5.82 14.01 -4.57
N GLY A 107 4.49 13.88 -4.48
CA GLY A 107 3.72 12.88 -5.21
C GLY A 107 3.97 11.43 -4.79
N ALA A 108 4.93 11.18 -3.90
CA ALA A 108 5.38 9.86 -3.53
C ALA A 108 4.51 9.24 -2.41
N PRO A 109 4.33 7.91 -2.43
CA PRO A 109 3.63 7.18 -1.37
C PRO A 109 4.42 7.23 -0.06
N VAL A 110 3.75 6.93 1.05
CA VAL A 110 4.30 6.96 2.42
C VAL A 110 4.95 5.63 2.77
N GLY A 111 4.21 4.54 2.63
CA GLY A 111 4.63 3.19 2.96
C GLY A 111 5.54 2.53 1.93
N PRO A 112 6.09 1.36 2.28
CA PRO A 112 7.03 0.64 1.45
C PRO A 112 6.29 -0.03 0.28
N ALA A 113 7.01 -0.30 -0.80
CA ALA A 113 6.43 -0.94 -1.98
C ALA A 113 7.40 -1.95 -2.59
N ILE A 114 6.83 -3.09 -3.01
CA ILE A 114 7.50 -4.12 -3.80
C ILE A 114 6.66 -4.36 -5.05
N THR A 115 7.31 -4.50 -6.21
CA THR A 115 6.63 -4.91 -7.44
C THR A 115 7.49 -5.90 -8.21
N GLY A 116 6.91 -7.01 -8.68
CA GLY A 116 7.66 -8.07 -9.38
C GLY A 116 8.83 -8.65 -8.57
N GLY A 117 8.78 -8.60 -7.24
CA GLY A 117 9.89 -9.01 -6.36
C GLY A 117 11.00 -7.96 -6.20
N HIS A 118 10.88 -6.79 -6.84
CA HIS A 118 11.83 -5.69 -6.69
C HIS A 118 11.42 -4.75 -5.54
N ALA A 119 12.33 -4.51 -4.61
CA ALA A 119 12.17 -3.49 -3.58
C ALA A 119 12.17 -2.10 -4.23
N LEU A 120 10.98 -1.50 -4.33
CA LEU A 120 10.80 -0.23 -5.04
C LEU A 120 11.11 0.95 -4.13
N LYS A 121 10.64 0.91 -2.88
CA LYS A 121 10.94 1.91 -1.85
C LYS A 121 10.68 1.38 -0.44
N GLY A 122 11.30 1.98 0.56
CA GLY A 122 11.04 1.72 1.99
C GLY A 122 9.98 2.67 2.59
N ALA A 123 9.54 2.39 3.82
CA ALA A 123 8.59 3.23 4.54
C ALA A 123 9.21 4.59 4.93
N VAL A 124 8.47 5.68 4.76
CA VAL A 124 8.90 7.02 5.20
C VAL A 124 8.94 7.09 6.73
N PRO A 125 9.98 7.68 7.35
CA PRO A 125 10.04 7.88 8.79
C PRO A 125 8.90 8.76 9.31
N ASN A 126 8.27 8.34 10.40
CA ASN A 126 7.11 9.05 10.98
C ASN A 126 7.39 10.53 11.25
N GLY A 127 8.58 10.87 11.76
CA GLY A 127 8.94 12.23 12.15
C GLY A 127 9.14 13.20 10.97
N GLN A 128 9.16 12.71 9.74
CA GLN A 128 9.41 13.50 8.52
C GLN A 128 8.32 13.26 7.46
N ARG A 129 7.24 12.58 7.82
CA ARG A 129 6.12 12.30 6.94
C ARG A 129 5.31 13.58 6.70
N PHE A 130 4.99 13.88 5.45
CA PHE A 130 4.09 14.99 5.12
C PHE A 130 2.62 14.59 5.33
N GLY A 131 1.85 15.47 5.96
CA GLY A 131 0.44 15.32 6.27
C GLY A 131 0.13 15.30 7.78
N PRO A 132 -1.11 14.96 8.17
CA PRO A 132 -1.54 14.97 9.57
C PRO A 132 -0.80 13.96 10.46
N ALA A 133 -0.79 14.17 11.78
CA ALA A 133 -0.27 13.17 12.68
C ALA A 133 -1.00 11.82 12.49
N MET A 134 -0.25 10.72 12.54
CA MET A 134 -0.84 9.39 12.46
C MET A 134 -1.60 9.05 13.74
N PRO A 135 -2.76 8.37 13.67
CA PRO A 135 -3.44 7.87 14.86
C PRO A 135 -2.54 6.95 15.70
N PRO A 136 -2.79 6.81 17.01
CA PRO A 136 -2.07 5.85 17.84
C PRO A 136 -2.20 4.42 17.27
N GLY A 137 -1.08 3.68 17.25
CA GLY A 137 -1.06 2.27 16.85
C GLY A 137 -0.96 1.99 15.34
N VAL A 138 -0.92 3.02 14.48
CA VAL A 138 -0.66 2.82 13.04
C VAL A 138 0.83 3.00 12.70
N THR A 139 1.25 2.39 11.59
CA THR A 139 2.63 2.42 11.10
C THR A 139 2.64 2.70 9.60
N THR A 140 3.70 3.36 9.12
CA THR A 140 3.96 3.54 7.69
C THR A 140 4.43 2.25 7.03
N GLU A 141 4.78 1.21 7.79
CA GLU A 141 5.31 -0.05 7.28
C GLU A 141 4.24 -1.08 6.94
N ALA A 142 2.97 -0.81 7.24
CA ALA A 142 1.88 -1.74 7.00
C ALA A 142 1.71 -1.99 5.49
N VAL A 143 1.58 -3.26 5.10
CA VAL A 143 1.44 -3.66 3.71
C VAL A 143 0.34 -4.71 3.55
N LEU A 144 -0.33 -4.64 2.39
CA LEU A 144 -1.05 -5.76 1.80
C LEU A 144 -0.19 -6.30 0.66
N GLY A 145 0.23 -7.55 0.76
CA GLY A 145 1.06 -8.20 -0.26
C GLY A 145 0.43 -9.49 -0.77
N VAL A 146 0.62 -9.81 -2.05
CA VAL A 146 0.32 -11.13 -2.62
C VAL A 146 1.64 -11.81 -2.97
N GLY A 147 1.91 -12.94 -2.32
CA GLY A 147 3.13 -13.72 -2.55
C GLY A 147 3.09 -14.54 -3.85
N TYR A 148 4.22 -15.14 -4.20
CA TYR A 148 4.32 -16.10 -5.31
C TYR A 148 3.41 -17.33 -5.13
N ASP A 149 3.06 -17.63 -3.87
CA ASP A 149 2.10 -18.66 -3.50
C ASP A 149 0.64 -18.23 -3.66
N ARG A 150 0.40 -17.03 -4.20
CA ARG A 150 -0.90 -16.47 -4.54
C ARG A 150 -1.81 -16.28 -3.34
N ARG A 151 -1.20 -16.02 -2.17
CA ARG A 151 -1.92 -15.68 -0.94
C ARG A 151 -1.71 -14.23 -0.57
N ALA A 152 -2.81 -13.54 -0.33
CA ALA A 152 -2.83 -12.20 0.25
C ALA A 152 -2.42 -12.26 1.73
N ARG A 153 -1.62 -11.29 2.17
CA ARG A 153 -1.13 -11.15 3.54
C ARG A 153 -1.17 -9.70 3.96
N LEU A 154 -1.57 -9.46 5.20
CA LEU A 154 -1.35 -8.20 5.90
C LEU A 154 -0.13 -8.37 6.79
N ASP A 155 0.85 -7.51 6.64
CA ASP A 155 2.10 -7.58 7.42
C ASP A 155 2.78 -6.21 7.51
N ARG A 156 3.99 -6.17 8.05
CA ARG A 156 4.89 -5.03 8.01
C ARG A 156 6.07 -5.32 7.11
N LEU A 157 6.48 -4.32 6.33
CA LEU A 157 7.67 -4.37 5.50
C LEU A 157 8.70 -3.34 5.99
N THR A 158 9.80 -3.85 6.55
CA THR A 158 10.92 -3.05 7.06
C THR A 158 12.10 -3.08 6.09
N LEU A 159 12.90 -2.02 6.09
CA LEU A 159 14.15 -1.97 5.33
C LEU A 159 15.32 -2.47 6.20
N ASP A 160 16.05 -3.46 5.69
CA ASP A 160 17.36 -3.87 6.21
C ASP A 160 18.32 -3.99 5.04
N GLY A 161 19.48 -3.34 5.14
CA GLY A 161 20.45 -3.29 4.07
C GLY A 161 21.61 -2.34 4.35
N TRP A 162 22.60 -2.35 3.47
CA TRP A 162 23.78 -1.50 3.57
C TRP A 162 24.34 -1.14 2.19
N ILE A 163 25.05 -0.02 2.13
CA ILE A 163 25.93 0.32 1.00
C ILE A 163 27.34 -0.11 1.35
N ARG A 164 28.03 -0.76 0.41
CA ARG A 164 29.46 -1.11 0.55
C ARG A 164 30.32 -0.02 -0.09
N THR A 165 31.19 0.58 0.70
CA THR A 165 32.27 1.46 0.20
C THR A 165 33.59 0.70 0.19
N LYS A 166 34.69 1.35 -0.22
CA LYS A 166 36.03 0.72 -0.17
C LYS A 166 36.48 0.37 1.25
N GLY A 167 36.02 1.10 2.27
CA GLY A 167 36.50 0.96 3.65
C GLY A 167 35.44 0.58 4.68
N ALA A 168 34.15 0.55 4.33
CA ALA A 168 33.08 0.31 5.29
C ALA A 168 31.81 -0.27 4.66
N ARG A 169 30.95 -0.82 5.52
CA ARG A 169 29.54 -1.08 5.23
C ARG A 169 28.72 -0.07 6.03
N LEU A 170 27.93 0.74 5.32
CA LEU A 170 27.09 1.77 5.93
C LEU A 170 25.63 1.29 5.89
N PRO A 171 24.93 1.17 7.02
CA PRO A 171 23.54 0.74 7.04
C PRO A 171 22.66 1.75 6.29
N LEU A 172 21.66 1.25 5.57
CA LEU A 172 20.66 2.08 4.93
C LEU A 172 19.67 2.62 5.97
N GLY A 173 19.39 3.92 5.90
CA GLY A 173 18.30 4.59 6.61
C GLY A 173 17.04 4.80 5.77
N GLY A 174 17.12 4.56 4.46
CA GLY A 174 15.96 4.64 3.56
C GLY A 174 16.29 4.18 2.15
N LEU A 175 15.23 3.90 1.38
CA LEU A 175 15.30 3.46 -0.01
C LEU A 175 14.21 4.20 -0.81
N ASN A 176 14.60 5.04 -1.77
CA ASN A 176 13.69 5.81 -2.63
C ASN A 176 12.58 6.55 -1.85
N GLN A 177 12.97 7.34 -0.84
CA GLN A 177 12.08 8.13 0.01
C GLN A 177 12.37 9.63 -0.11
N TYR A 178 11.36 10.45 0.15
CA TYR A 178 11.52 11.91 0.23
C TYR A 178 12.07 12.41 1.57
N ALA A 179 12.31 11.51 2.52
CA ALA A 179 12.77 11.83 3.86
C ALA A 179 13.76 10.77 4.35
N LEU A 180 14.78 11.21 5.08
CA LEU A 180 15.82 10.36 5.67
C LEU A 180 16.17 10.87 7.07
N PRO A 181 16.35 9.98 8.06
CA PRO A 181 16.85 10.37 9.37
C PRO A 181 18.19 11.11 9.26
N VAL A 182 18.40 12.11 10.12
CA VAL A 182 19.66 12.88 10.16
C VAL A 182 20.84 11.93 10.41
N GLY A 183 21.89 12.05 9.59
CA GLY A 183 23.09 11.21 9.68
C GLY A 183 22.94 9.81 9.08
N SER A 184 21.83 9.50 8.41
CA SER A 184 21.62 8.20 7.75
C SER A 184 22.01 8.20 6.27
N VAL A 185 22.04 7.01 5.67
CA VAL A 185 22.35 6.80 4.25
C VAL A 185 21.09 6.39 3.48
N GLY A 186 20.74 7.15 2.45
CA GLY A 186 19.69 6.77 1.50
C GLY A 186 20.26 6.08 0.26
N ALA A 187 19.42 5.29 -0.40
CA ALA A 187 19.68 4.68 -1.71
C ALA A 187 18.48 4.87 -2.65
#